data_AF-A0A9D0I963-F1
#
_entry.id   AF-A0A9D0I963-F1
#
_cell.length_a   1.000
_cell.length_b   1.000
_cell.length_c   1.000
_cell.angle_alpha   90.00
_cell.angle_beta   90.00
_cell.angle_gamma   90.00
#
_symmetry.space_group_name_H-M   'P 1'
#
loop_
_entity.id
_entity.type
_entity.pdbx_description
1 polymer ?
#
loop_
_entity_poly.entity_id
_entity_poly.type
_entity_poly.pdbx_seq_one_letter_code
_entity_poly.pdbx_strand_id
1 'polypeptide(L)'
;MQSDSGILTNARRQAGFFFSCPWRWLVTLVLSLVLSGCGPHPGAGDWIAEGEPVAGYQRLEVNFDGRAEFFAPGSEQAALRCFWAGDSASSIRLDCISAADDSTETRYGFRVLDKGGAGELLLDGKVLGRFRAAPVAAP
;
A
#
# COMPACT_ATOMS: atom_id res chain seq x y z
N MET A 1 -73.09 -38.04 -29.71
CA MET A 1 -72.03 -39.04 -29.53
C MET A 1 -70.88 -38.61 -30.46
N GLN A 2 -70.05 -37.61 -30.11
CA GLN A 2 -68.94 -37.61 -29.12
C GLN A 2 -67.82 -38.57 -29.57
N SER A 3 -66.55 -38.22 -29.76
CA SER A 3 -65.73 -37.08 -29.28
C SER A 3 -64.42 -36.99 -30.09
N ASP A 4 -63.92 -35.76 -30.25
CA ASP A 4 -62.52 -35.22 -30.24
C ASP A 4 -61.36 -35.95 -30.96
N SER A 5 -60.65 -35.37 -31.93
CA SER A 5 -59.83 -34.12 -31.95
C SER A 5 -58.57 -34.15 -31.06
N GLY A 6 -57.38 -34.01 -31.66
CA GLY A 6 -56.22 -33.42 -30.97
C GLY A 6 -54.86 -34.05 -31.25
N ILE A 7 -54.19 -33.60 -32.31
CA ILE A 7 -52.72 -33.74 -32.48
C ILE A 7 -52.06 -32.71 -31.57
N LEU A 8 -51.35 -33.16 -30.53
CA LEU A 8 -50.58 -32.28 -29.64
C LEU A 8 -49.16 -32.07 -30.19
N THR A 9 -48.93 -30.85 -30.68
CA THR A 9 -47.64 -30.24 -30.98
C THR A 9 -46.86 -29.97 -29.69
N ASN A 10 -45.64 -30.53 -29.61
CA ASN A 10 -44.71 -30.32 -28.50
C ASN A 10 -44.01 -28.96 -28.64
N ALA A 11 -44.56 -27.94 -27.98
CA ALA A 11 -43.95 -26.61 -27.89
C ALA A 11 -42.97 -26.54 -26.71
N ARG A 12 -41.67 -26.50 -27.01
CA ARG A 12 -40.63 -26.03 -26.06
C ARG A 12 -40.93 -24.57 -25.70
N ARG A 13 -41.36 -24.32 -24.46
CA ARG A 13 -41.22 -23.00 -23.82
C ARG A 13 -40.15 -23.09 -22.74
N GLN A 14 -39.00 -22.46 -23.03
CA GLN A 14 -38.02 -22.10 -22.03
C GLN A 14 -38.65 -21.02 -21.14
N ALA A 15 -39.12 -21.42 -19.96
CA ALA A 15 -39.43 -20.48 -18.89
C ALA A 15 -38.09 -20.04 -18.29
N GLY A 16 -37.62 -18.86 -18.71
CA GLY A 16 -36.53 -18.15 -18.05
C GLY A 16 -36.96 -17.82 -16.61
N PHE A 17 -36.50 -18.64 -15.68
CA PHE A 17 -36.58 -18.37 -14.26
C PHE A 17 -35.73 -17.12 -13.95
N PHE A 18 -36.39 -15.97 -13.87
CA PHE A 18 -35.89 -14.83 -13.11
C PHE A 18 -35.95 -15.19 -11.62
N PHE A 19 -34.99 -16.00 -11.15
CA PHE A 19 -34.71 -16.13 -9.73
C PHE A 19 -34.00 -14.85 -9.28
N SER A 20 -34.81 -13.89 -8.82
CA SER A 20 -34.41 -12.78 -7.97
C SER A 20 -33.91 -13.34 -6.64
N CYS A 21 -32.69 -13.89 -6.64
CA CYS A 21 -32.06 -14.41 -5.43
C CYS A 21 -31.42 -13.22 -4.68
N PRO A 22 -31.96 -12.77 -3.52
CA PRO A 22 -31.39 -11.66 -2.75
C PRO A 22 -29.95 -11.93 -2.31
N TRP A 23 -29.54 -13.21 -2.32
CA TRP A 23 -28.19 -13.69 -2.13
C TRP A 23 -27.15 -12.99 -3.02
N ARG A 24 -27.52 -12.66 -4.26
CA ARG A 24 -26.59 -12.07 -5.24
C ARG A 24 -26.17 -10.65 -4.85
N TRP A 25 -27.09 -9.88 -4.26
CA TRP A 25 -26.83 -8.54 -3.72
C TRP A 25 -26.09 -8.61 -2.38
N LEU A 26 -26.40 -9.62 -1.56
CA LEU A 26 -25.76 -9.86 -0.27
C LEU A 26 -24.27 -10.20 -0.42
N VAL A 27 -23.92 -11.02 -1.43
CA VAL A 27 -22.53 -11.33 -1.77
C VAL A 27 -21.77 -10.09 -2.24
N THR A 28 -22.38 -9.23 -3.06
CA THR A 28 -21.73 -7.98 -3.51
C THR A 28 -21.48 -7.02 -2.33
N LEU A 29 -22.43 -6.89 -1.42
CA LEU A 29 -22.32 -6.01 -0.25
C LEU A 29 -21.25 -6.49 0.75
N VAL A 30 -21.17 -7.81 0.97
CA VAL A 30 -20.12 -8.41 1.80
C VAL A 30 -18.74 -8.25 1.15
N LEU A 31 -18.63 -8.41 -0.18
CA LEU A 31 -17.35 -8.23 -0.89
C LEU A 31 -16.82 -6.79 -0.81
N SER A 32 -17.70 -5.79 -0.87
CA SER A 32 -17.33 -4.38 -0.71
C SER A 32 -16.79 -4.05 0.68
N LEU A 33 -17.24 -4.73 1.73
CA LEU A 33 -16.76 -4.55 3.10
C LEU A 33 -15.38 -5.15 3.35
N VAL A 34 -14.93 -6.13 2.54
CA VAL A 34 -13.59 -6.73 2.68
C VAL A 34 -12.51 -5.89 1.98
N LEU A 35 -12.89 -4.99 1.07
CA LEU A 35 -11.94 -4.15 0.33
C LEU A 35 -11.45 -2.91 1.11
N SER A 36 -12.04 -2.58 2.26
CA SER A 36 -11.64 -1.43 3.08
C SER A 36 -10.45 -1.71 4.02
N GLY A 37 -9.80 -2.87 3.90
CA GLY A 37 -8.78 -3.35 4.86
C GLY A 37 -7.33 -2.92 4.63
N CYS A 38 -6.99 -2.28 3.50
CA CYS A 38 -5.60 -1.91 3.18
C CYS A 38 -5.42 -0.39 3.26
N GLY A 39 -5.34 0.13 4.48
CA GLY A 39 -4.90 1.50 4.70
C GLY A 39 -3.39 1.63 4.48
N PRO A 40 -2.89 2.74 3.92
CA PRO A 40 -1.47 2.99 3.81
C PRO A 40 -0.79 2.95 5.19
N HIS A 41 0.34 2.25 5.30
CA HIS A 41 1.14 2.29 6.52
C HIS A 41 1.61 3.74 6.75
N PRO A 42 1.55 4.29 7.98
CA PRO A 42 1.86 5.72 8.20
C PRO A 42 3.31 6.10 7.86
N GLY A 43 4.22 5.12 7.78
CA GLY A 43 5.60 5.33 7.33
C GLY A 43 5.75 5.52 5.81
N ALA A 44 4.73 5.20 5.01
CA ALA A 44 4.76 5.40 3.58
C ALA A 44 4.48 6.86 3.20
N GLY A 45 5.17 7.33 2.16
CA GLY A 45 5.17 8.72 1.72
C GLY A 45 6.59 9.27 1.55
N ASP A 46 6.65 10.56 1.21
CA ASP A 46 7.91 11.28 1.02
C ASP A 46 8.29 12.02 2.29
N TRP A 47 9.56 11.93 2.66
CA TRP A 47 10.11 12.45 3.90
C TRP A 47 11.36 13.27 3.61
N ILE A 48 11.49 14.43 4.27
CA ILE A 48 12.60 15.37 4.09
C ILE A 48 13.29 15.56 5.43
N ALA A 49 14.62 15.46 5.47
CA ALA A 49 15.41 15.67 6.68
C ALA A 49 15.13 17.06 7.29
N GLU A 50 14.99 17.11 8.62
CA GLU A 50 14.81 18.36 9.36
C GLU A 50 16.17 19.00 9.65
N GLY A 51 16.52 20.06 8.90
CA GLY A 51 17.79 20.76 9.04
C GLY A 51 18.87 20.12 8.17
N GLU A 52 19.96 19.69 8.79
CA GLU A 52 21.10 19.05 8.11
C GLU A 52 20.75 17.62 7.65
N PRO A 53 21.43 17.10 6.60
CA PRO A 53 21.21 15.74 6.12
C PRO A 53 21.40 14.69 7.22
N VAL A 54 20.43 13.81 7.39
CA VAL A 54 20.47 12.74 8.41
C VAL A 54 21.27 11.58 7.85
N ALA A 55 22.44 11.30 8.45
CA ALA A 55 23.38 10.29 7.97
C ALA A 55 23.80 10.45 6.50
N GLY A 56 23.82 11.70 6.01
CA GLY A 56 24.15 12.02 4.61
C GLY A 56 22.95 11.99 3.65
N TYR A 57 21.74 11.74 4.15
CA TYR A 57 20.52 11.70 3.34
C TYR A 57 19.61 12.90 3.62
N GLN A 58 19.07 13.51 2.55
CA GLN A 58 18.16 14.64 2.63
C GLN A 58 16.69 14.23 2.44
N ARG A 59 16.45 13.16 1.68
CA ARG A 59 15.11 12.70 1.34
C ARG A 59 15.03 11.18 1.48
N LEU A 60 13.89 10.70 1.97
CA LEU A 60 13.50 9.30 2.06
C LEU A 60 12.12 9.18 1.40
N GLU A 61 12.02 8.33 0.39
CA GLU A 61 10.76 8.02 -0.29
C GLU A 61 10.36 6.59 0.06
N VAL A 62 9.14 6.40 0.58
CA VAL A 62 8.64 5.09 0.99
C VAL A 62 7.37 4.78 0.21
N ASN A 63 7.49 3.91 -0.79
CA ASN A 63 6.41 3.56 -1.71
C ASN A 63 5.49 2.49 -1.13
N PHE A 64 4.19 2.53 -1.48
CA PHE A 64 3.20 1.56 -0.98
C PHE A 64 3.43 0.12 -1.45
N ASP A 65 4.29 -0.10 -2.44
CA ASP A 65 4.59 -1.41 -3.00
C ASP A 65 5.77 -2.13 -2.32
N GLY A 66 6.20 -1.65 -1.15
CA GLY A 66 7.25 -2.26 -0.35
C GLY A 66 8.66 -1.81 -0.70
N ARG A 67 8.84 -0.84 -1.62
CA ARG A 67 10.14 -0.23 -1.90
C ARG A 67 10.32 1.09 -1.16
N ALA A 68 11.56 1.42 -0.82
CA ALA A 68 11.94 2.72 -0.31
C ALA A 68 13.31 3.13 -0.84
N GLU A 69 13.57 4.43 -0.94
CA GLU A 69 14.82 4.97 -1.48
C GLU A 69 15.31 6.16 -0.65
N PHE A 70 16.62 6.22 -0.43
CA PHE A 70 17.26 7.38 0.20
C PHE A 70 18.00 8.20 -0.84
N PHE A 71 17.95 9.52 -0.72
CA PHE A 71 18.60 10.46 -1.63
C PHE A 71 19.55 11.38 -0.88
N ALA A 72 20.74 11.54 -1.44
CA ALA A 72 21.72 12.50 -0.97
C ALA A 72 21.30 13.94 -1.34
N PRO A 73 21.78 14.97 -0.62
CA PRO A 73 21.50 16.37 -0.95
C PRO A 73 21.84 16.71 -2.40
N GLY A 74 20.88 17.29 -3.13
CA GLY A 74 21.07 17.71 -4.52
C GLY A 74 21.13 16.57 -5.55
N SER A 75 20.88 15.32 -5.14
CA SER A 75 20.82 14.17 -6.03
C SER A 75 19.37 13.72 -6.27
N GLU A 76 19.02 13.50 -7.52
CA GLU A 76 17.78 12.79 -7.91
C GLU A 76 18.01 11.28 -8.07
N GLN A 77 19.25 10.82 -7.94
CA GLN A 77 19.57 9.40 -7.95
C GLN A 77 19.55 8.86 -6.52
N ALA A 78 18.89 7.72 -6.33
CA ALA A 78 18.87 7.02 -5.06
C ALA A 78 20.29 6.61 -4.65
N ALA A 79 20.70 6.98 -3.44
CA ALA A 79 21.93 6.55 -2.80
C ALA A 79 21.78 5.15 -2.19
N LEU A 80 20.60 4.85 -1.63
CA LEU A 80 20.23 3.51 -1.17
C LEU A 80 18.90 3.09 -1.78
N ARG A 81 18.79 1.80 -2.10
CA ARG A 81 17.54 1.14 -2.47
C ARG A 81 17.18 0.14 -1.38
N CYS A 82 15.95 0.21 -0.90
CA CYS A 82 15.49 -0.56 0.24
C CYS A 82 14.19 -1.31 -0.07
N PHE A 83 14.03 -2.46 0.57
CA PHE A 83 12.71 -3.02 0.82
C PHE A 83 12.27 -2.65 2.23
N TRP A 84 10.97 -2.39 2.42
CA TRP A 84 10.42 -2.09 3.73
C TRP A 84 9.33 -3.07 4.14
N ALA A 85 9.26 -3.31 5.45
CA ALA A 85 8.21 -4.07 6.09
C ALA A 85 7.73 -3.34 7.35
N GLY A 86 6.43 -3.39 7.62
CA GLY A 86 5.88 -2.91 8.88
C GLY A 86 6.42 -3.72 10.05
N ASP A 87 6.95 -3.04 11.05
CA ASP A 87 7.43 -3.64 12.30
C ASP A 87 6.43 -3.39 13.45
N SER A 88 5.73 -2.25 13.42
CA SER A 88 4.62 -1.95 14.31
C SER A 88 3.59 -1.05 13.62
N ALA A 89 2.58 -0.55 14.34
CA ALA A 89 1.60 0.38 13.79
C ALA A 89 2.19 1.74 13.36
N SER A 90 3.39 2.10 13.84
CA SER A 90 4.05 3.38 13.52
C SER A 90 5.52 3.24 13.13
N SER A 91 6.02 2.03 12.94
CA SER A 91 7.41 1.81 12.52
C SER A 91 7.53 0.83 11.37
N ILE A 92 8.49 1.11 10.49
CA ILE A 92 8.91 0.21 9.42
C ILE A 92 10.39 -0.14 9.62
N ARG A 93 10.75 -1.35 9.19
CA ARG A 93 12.13 -1.75 8.96
C ARG A 93 12.48 -1.51 7.50
N LEU A 94 13.69 -1.02 7.25
CA LEU A 94 14.25 -0.75 5.93
C LEU A 94 15.50 -1.62 5.75
N ASP A 95 15.41 -2.60 4.87
CA ASP A 95 16.52 -3.48 4.49
C ASP A 95 17.12 -2.91 3.19
N CYS A 96 18.28 -2.25 3.28
CA CYS A 96 18.83 -1.40 2.23
C CYS A 96 20.15 -1.92 1.65
N ILE A 97 20.33 -1.69 0.35
CA ILE A 97 21.60 -1.86 -0.36
C ILE A 97 22.06 -0.52 -0.96
N SER A 98 23.37 -0.30 -1.03
CA SER A 98 23.93 0.87 -1.70
C SER A 98 23.73 0.78 -3.21
N ALA A 99 23.23 1.87 -3.82
CA ALA A 99 23.05 1.92 -5.27
C ALA A 99 24.37 2.00 -6.05
N ALA A 100 25.46 2.36 -5.37
CA ALA A 100 26.80 2.40 -5.96
C ALA A 100 27.59 1.09 -5.76
N ASP A 101 27.21 0.29 -4.76
CA ASP A 101 27.88 -0.96 -4.41
C ASP A 101 26.91 -1.93 -3.70
N ASP A 102 26.40 -2.90 -4.46
CA ASP A 102 25.41 -3.88 -3.98
C ASP A 102 25.96 -4.83 -2.90
N SER A 103 27.26 -4.79 -2.58
CA SER A 103 27.86 -5.59 -1.49
C SER A 103 27.68 -4.97 -0.09
N THR A 104 27.27 -3.70 -0.02
CA THR A 104 27.04 -3.00 1.24
C THR A 104 25.56 -3.02 1.60
N GLU A 105 25.21 -3.82 2.60
CA GLU A 105 23.87 -3.88 3.17
C GLU A 105 23.80 -3.09 4.49
N THR A 106 22.69 -2.38 4.71
CA THR A 106 22.43 -1.71 5.99
C THR A 106 20.95 -1.78 6.32
N ARG A 107 20.65 -2.03 7.60
CA ARG A 107 19.28 -2.10 8.10
C ARG A 107 18.97 -0.87 8.94
N TYR A 108 17.99 -0.09 8.49
CA TYR A 108 17.46 1.05 9.24
C TYR A 108 16.09 0.72 9.82
N GLY A 109 15.71 1.45 10.87
CA GLY A 109 14.33 1.59 11.31
C GLY A 109 13.84 3.00 10.97
N PHE A 110 12.57 3.13 10.59
CA PHE A 110 11.94 4.44 10.46
C PHE A 110 10.66 4.46 11.30
N ARG A 111 10.60 5.38 12.27
CA ARG A 111 9.49 5.49 13.23
C ARG A 111 8.77 6.80 13.03
N VAL A 112 7.48 6.73 12.77
CA VAL A 112 6.60 7.89 12.73
C VAL A 112 6.23 8.28 14.17
N LEU A 113 6.51 9.52 14.55
CA LEU A 113 6.27 10.01 15.91
C LEU A 113 4.81 10.40 16.10
N ASP A 114 4.24 11.12 15.13
CA ASP A 114 2.88 11.63 15.17
C ASP A 114 2.17 11.34 13.85
N LYS A 115 0.83 11.33 13.86
CA LYS A 115 0.02 11.23 12.62
C LYS A 115 0.21 12.44 11.66
N GLY A 116 1.01 13.44 12.06
CA GLY A 116 1.06 14.77 11.47
C GLY A 116 2.35 15.13 10.73
N GLY A 117 3.24 14.17 10.46
CA GLY A 117 4.34 14.38 9.53
C GLY A 117 5.71 14.63 10.16
N ALA A 118 6.03 13.96 11.27
CA ALA A 118 7.40 13.84 11.78
C ALA A 118 7.77 12.36 11.94
N GLY A 119 9.01 12.01 11.61
CA GLY A 119 9.56 10.67 11.72
C GLY A 119 11.03 10.68 12.11
N GLU A 120 11.49 9.60 12.73
CA GLU A 120 12.87 9.41 13.16
C GLU A 120 13.49 8.26 12.38
N LEU A 121 14.71 8.47 11.89
CA LEU A 121 15.54 7.41 11.33
C LEU A 121 16.39 6.80 12.44
N LEU A 122 16.41 5.48 12.51
CA LEU A 122 17.15 4.72 13.50
C LEU A 122 18.14 3.75 12.83
N LEU A 123 19.29 3.58 13.45
CA LEU A 123 20.25 2.53 13.14
C LEU A 123 20.63 1.83 14.44
N ASP A 124 20.46 0.51 14.49
CA ASP A 124 20.67 -0.31 15.70
C ASP A 124 19.93 0.23 16.94
N GLY A 125 18.72 0.77 16.73
CA GLY A 125 17.88 1.35 17.78
C GLY A 125 18.30 2.77 18.23
N LYS A 126 19.40 3.32 17.72
CA LYS A 126 19.83 4.69 17.98
C LYS A 126 19.20 5.64 16.96
N VAL A 127 18.60 6.73 17.44
CA VAL A 127 18.08 7.81 16.58
C VAL A 127 19.25 8.53 15.91
N LEU A 128 19.26 8.55 14.57
CA LEU A 128 20.23 9.25 13.75
C LEU A 128 19.80 10.69 13.45
N GLY A 129 18.50 10.93 13.35
CA GLY A 129 17.94 12.25 13.07
C GLY A 129 16.46 12.18 12.70
N ARG A 130 15.91 13.34 12.35
CA ARG A 130 14.48 13.53 12.09
C ARG A 130 14.21 13.89 10.64
N PHE A 131 13.07 13.42 10.18
CA PHE A 131 12.48 13.78 8.91
C PHE A 131 11.09 14.34 9.15
N ARG A 132 10.67 15.28 8.31
CA ARG A 132 9.29 15.74 8.20
C ARG A 132 8.66 15.19 6.93
N ALA A 133 7.37 14.92 6.96
CA ALA A 133 6.64 14.57 5.75
C ALA A 133 6.75 15.73 4.75
N ALA A 134 7.01 15.40 3.49
CA ALA A 134 6.95 16.38 2.42
C ALA A 134 5.51 16.89 2.29
N PRO A 135 5.31 18.18 1.95
CA PRO A 135 3.98 18.66 1.63
C PRO A 135 3.43 17.85 0.45
N VAL A 136 2.25 17.26 0.62
CA VAL A 136 1.52 16.67 -0.50
C VAL A 136 1.19 17.82 -1.46
N ALA A 137 1.70 17.76 -2.68
CA ALA A 137 1.32 18.74 -3.70
C ALA A 137 -0.21 18.75 -3.80
N ALA A 138 -0.81 19.93 -3.58
CA ALA A 138 -2.24 20.09 -3.76
C ALA A 138 -2.59 19.75 -5.23
N PRO A 139 -3.64 18.95 -5.48
CA PRO A 139 -4.05 18.57 -6.83
C PRO A 139 -4.48 19.77 -7.67
#